data_AF-A0A965ETT5-F1
#
_entry.id   AF-A0A965ETT5-F1
#
_cell.length_a   1.000
_cell.length_b   1.000
_cell.length_c   1.000
_cell.angle_alpha   90.00
_cell.angle_beta   90.00
_cell.angle_gamma   90.00
#
_symmetry.space_group_name_H-M   'P 1'
#
loop_
_entity.id
_entity.type
_entity.pdbx_description
1 polymer ?
#
loop_
_entity_poly.entity_id
_entity_poly.type
_entity_poly.pdbx_seq_one_letter_code
_entity_poly.pdbx_strand_id
1 'polypeptide(L)'
;MESGILNTSVAVLYAKSEGHYLSFRETSRSRMIPGKIKDVSMILPRHIAISPHRSYWIMRHAIKHATYTNAKLTITMKDDHAIVISRVKTSEVRKWLIECGIAIT
;
A
#
# COMPACT_ATOMS: atom_id res chain seq x y z
N MET A 1 -26.33 10.12 -11.43
CA MET A 1 -25.61 9.64 -10.22
C MET A 1 -24.25 9.16 -10.67
N GLU A 2 -23.31 10.10 -10.80
CA GLU A 2 -21.98 9.79 -11.31
C GLU A 2 -21.13 9.15 -10.21
N SER A 3 -20.48 8.05 -10.57
CA SER A 3 -19.58 7.27 -9.72
C SER A 3 -18.38 8.12 -9.29
N GLY A 4 -18.47 8.75 -8.11
CA GLY A 4 -17.40 9.53 -7.48
C GLY A 4 -16.21 8.71 -6.97
N ILE A 5 -16.03 7.47 -7.43
CA ILE A 5 -14.98 6.56 -6.96
C ILE A 5 -13.67 6.77 -7.76
N LEU A 6 -13.74 7.25 -9.01
CA LEU A 6 -12.62 7.18 -9.94
C LEU A 6 -11.78 8.46 -10.11
N ASN A 7 -12.10 9.58 -9.46
CA ASN A 7 -11.25 10.79 -9.51
C ASN A 7 -10.19 10.84 -8.38
N THR A 8 -9.97 9.72 -7.69
CA THR A 8 -9.23 9.64 -6.41
C THR A 8 -7.82 9.04 -6.53
N SER A 9 -7.41 8.62 -7.73
CA SER A 9 -6.22 7.78 -7.94
C SER A 9 -4.88 8.45 -7.59
N VAL A 10 -4.83 9.79 -7.55
CA VAL A 10 -3.63 10.56 -7.20
C VAL A 10 -3.54 10.83 -5.68
N ALA A 11 -4.65 10.75 -4.94
CA ALA A 11 -4.69 11.15 -3.55
C ALA A 11 -4.45 10.00 -2.56
N VAL A 12 -4.76 8.75 -2.95
CA VAL A 12 -4.68 7.60 -2.03
C VAL A 12 -3.24 7.12 -1.89
N LEU A 13 -2.76 7.02 -0.65
CA LEU A 13 -1.42 6.53 -0.31
C LEU A 13 -1.43 5.03 0.00
N TYR A 14 -2.33 4.62 0.89
CA TYR A 14 -2.49 3.23 1.30
C TYR A 14 -3.88 2.97 1.88
N ALA A 15 -4.26 1.71 1.98
CA ALA A 15 -5.39 1.25 2.76
C ALA A 15 -4.91 0.32 3.89
N LYS A 16 -5.53 0.45 5.07
CA LYS A 16 -5.29 -0.39 6.24
C LYS A 16 -6.58 -1.05 6.68
N SER A 17 -6.53 -2.34 6.99
CA SER A 17 -7.67 -3.07 7.56
C SER A 17 -7.86 -2.74 9.04
N GLU A 18 -9.07 -2.32 9.39
CA GLU A 18 -9.50 -1.98 10.74
C GLU A 18 -10.88 -2.59 10.99
N GLY A 19 -10.89 -3.83 11.52
CA GLY A 19 -12.13 -4.59 11.74
C GLY A 19 -12.83 -4.93 10.42
N HIS A 20 -14.09 -4.49 10.28
CA HIS A 20 -14.91 -4.69 9.08
C HIS A 20 -14.74 -3.58 8.03
N TYR A 21 -13.78 -2.68 8.25
CA TYR A 21 -13.55 -1.51 7.42
C TYR A 21 -12.12 -1.46 6.89
N LEU A 22 -11.96 -0.69 5.82
CA LEU A 22 -10.70 -0.23 5.29
C LEU A 22 -10.56 1.26 5.55
N SER A 23 -9.49 1.64 6.24
CA SER A 23 -9.05 3.01 6.39
C SER A 23 -8.16 3.36 5.21
N PHE A 24 -8.70 4.14 4.27
CA PHE A 24 -7.94 4.69 3.15
C PHE A 24 -7.26 5.97 3.60
N ARG A 25 -5.94 5.98 3.59
CA ARG A 25 -5.13 7.17 3.81
C ARG A 25 -4.97 7.91 2.50
N GLU A 26 -5.41 9.17 2.51
CA GLU A 26 -5.14 10.14 1.45
C GLU A 26 -4.10 11.15 1.94
N THR A 27 -3.55 11.95 1.02
CA THR A 27 -2.56 12.99 1.35
C THR A 27 -3.04 13.95 2.46
N SER A 28 -4.33 14.30 2.49
CA SER A 28 -4.88 15.31 3.43
C SER A 28 -5.85 14.76 4.46
N ARG A 29 -6.31 13.52 4.33
CA ARG A 29 -7.37 12.95 5.18
C ARG A 29 -7.36 11.43 5.17
N SER A 30 -8.23 10.83 5.97
CA SER A 30 -8.52 9.40 5.90
C SER A 30 -10.01 9.18 5.72
N ARG A 31 -10.39 8.10 5.02
CA ARG A 31 -11.80 7.69 4.83
C ARG A 31 -11.97 6.21 5.18
N MET A 32 -13.05 5.90 5.89
CA MET A 32 -13.41 4.52 6.26
C MET A 32 -14.44 3.99 5.28
N ILE A 33 -14.16 2.84 4.67
CA ILE A 33 -15.06 2.17 3.73
C ILE A 33 -15.27 0.71 4.18
N PRO A 34 -16.50 0.20 4.28
CA PRO A 34 -16.73 -1.21 4.56
C PRO A 34 -16.03 -2.11 3.53
N GLY A 35 -15.30 -3.13 3.98
CA GLY A 35 -14.62 -4.04 3.07
C GLY A 35 -13.37 -4.72 3.63
N LYS A 36 -12.72 -5.54 2.80
CA LYS A 36 -11.48 -6.26 3.14
C LYS A 36 -10.39 -5.95 2.13
N ILE A 37 -9.13 -6.07 2.57
CA ILE A 37 -7.95 -5.82 1.71
C ILE A 37 -7.98 -6.69 0.45
N LYS A 38 -8.48 -7.93 0.57
CA LYS A 38 -8.65 -8.85 -0.55
C LYS A 38 -9.48 -8.22 -1.68
N ASP A 39 -10.54 -7.50 -1.33
CA ASP A 39 -11.48 -6.92 -2.30
C ASP A 39 -10.79 -5.82 -3.11
N VAL A 40 -10.00 -4.96 -2.46
CA VAL A 40 -9.27 -3.86 -3.12
C VAL A 40 -8.09 -4.38 -3.93
N SER A 41 -7.42 -5.43 -3.45
CA SER A 41 -6.27 -6.01 -4.14
C SER A 41 -6.60 -6.60 -5.52
N MET A 42 -7.88 -6.89 -5.79
CA MET A 42 -8.37 -7.39 -7.08
C MET A 42 -8.66 -6.29 -8.10
N ILE A 43 -8.78 -5.04 -7.65
CA ILE A 43 -9.26 -3.93 -8.50
C ILE A 43 -8.10 -3.30 -9.27
N LEU A 44 -6.94 -3.14 -8.63
CA LEU A 44 -5.81 -2.45 -9.25
C LEU A 44 -4.73 -3.43 -9.72
N PRO A 45 -4.14 -3.19 -10.90
CA PRO A 45 -3.07 -4.04 -11.40
C PRO A 45 -1.83 -3.98 -10.51
N ARG A 46 -1.09 -5.08 -10.47
CA ARG A 46 0.08 -5.21 -9.60
C ARG A 46 1.15 -4.14 -9.84
N HIS A 47 1.29 -3.60 -11.04
CA HIS A 47 2.30 -2.57 -11.32
C HIS A 47 2.03 -1.20 -10.66
N ILE A 48 0.80 -0.96 -10.17
CA ILE A 48 0.45 0.29 -9.47
C ILE A 48 0.29 0.13 -7.96
N ALA A 49 -0.03 -1.07 -7.48
CA ALA A 49 -0.27 -1.33 -6.06
C ALA A 49 0.07 -2.76 -5.64
N ILE A 50 0.38 -2.95 -4.35
CA ILE A 50 0.69 -4.27 -3.78
C ILE A 50 0.17 -4.38 -2.34
N SER A 51 -0.09 -5.61 -1.88
CA SER A 51 -0.38 -5.91 -0.47
C SER A 51 0.87 -6.45 0.23
N PRO A 52 1.61 -5.61 0.98
CA PRO A 52 2.84 -6.03 1.66
C PRO A 52 2.60 -6.85 2.94
N HIS A 53 1.40 -6.73 3.49
CA HIS A 53 0.95 -7.37 4.70
C HIS A 53 -0.56 -7.62 4.58
N ARG A 54 -1.10 -8.65 5.25
CA ARG A 54 -2.54 -8.98 5.18
C ARG A 54 -3.49 -7.82 5.53
N SER A 55 -2.98 -6.85 6.30
CA SER A 55 -3.72 -5.68 6.77
C SER A 55 -3.42 -4.42 5.99
N TYR A 56 -2.55 -4.46 4.99
CA TYR A 56 -2.11 -3.28 4.24
C TYR A 56 -2.18 -3.50 2.74
N TRP A 57 -2.50 -2.43 2.04
CA TRP A 57 -2.43 -2.32 0.60
C TRP A 57 -1.90 -0.93 0.27
N ILE A 58 -0.87 -0.84 -0.57
CA ILE A 58 -0.10 0.40 -0.76
C ILE A 58 0.00 0.74 -2.24
N MET A 59 0.02 2.04 -2.53
CA MET A 59 0.22 2.57 -3.88
C MET A 59 1.71 2.77 -4.16
N ARG A 60 2.19 2.36 -5.34
CA ARG A 60 3.59 2.53 -5.76
C ARG A 60 4.02 4.00 -5.70
N HIS A 61 3.19 4.90 -6.23
CA HIS A 61 3.51 6.33 -6.28
C HIS A 61 3.62 6.98 -4.90
N ALA A 62 3.12 6.31 -3.85
CA ALA A 62 3.11 6.79 -2.47
C ALA A 62 4.31 6.29 -1.66
N ILE A 63 5.18 5.47 -2.23
CA ILE A 63 6.40 4.99 -1.57
C ILE A 63 7.45 6.11 -1.61
N LYS A 64 8.02 6.44 -0.44
CA LYS A 64 9.13 7.38 -0.30
C LYS A 64 10.46 6.66 -0.46
N HIS A 65 10.67 5.56 0.27
CA HIS A 65 11.83 4.68 0.15
C HIS A 65 11.54 3.32 0.81
N ALA A 66 12.40 2.34 0.56
CA ALA A 66 12.37 1.04 1.22
C ALA A 66 13.72 0.74 1.88
N THR A 67 13.70 0.12 3.06
CA THR A 67 14.91 -0.28 3.78
C THR A 67 14.87 -1.75 4.18
N TYR A 68 16.02 -2.42 4.15
CA TYR A 68 16.18 -3.77 4.66
C TYR A 68 17.19 -3.79 5.80
N THR A 69 16.70 -3.85 7.03
CA THR A 69 17.52 -3.81 8.25
C THR A 69 17.07 -4.89 9.23
N ASN A 70 18.01 -5.51 9.97
CA ASN A 70 17.68 -6.53 10.98
C ASN A 70 16.74 -7.63 10.45
N ALA A 71 16.99 -8.11 9.22
CA ALA A 71 16.17 -9.09 8.51
C ALA A 71 14.70 -8.68 8.26
N LYS A 72 14.38 -7.38 8.34
CA LYS A 72 13.05 -6.81 8.10
C LYS A 72 13.11 -5.86 6.91
N LEU A 73 12.23 -6.11 5.94
CA LEU A 73 11.92 -5.13 4.90
C LEU A 73 10.88 -4.16 5.45
N THR A 74 11.13 -2.87 5.30
CA THR A 74 10.22 -1.78 5.70
C THR A 74 10.03 -0.85 4.52
N ILE A 75 8.79 -0.44 4.27
CA ILE A 75 8.46 0.60 3.29
C ILE A 75 8.05 1.85 4.06
N THR A 76 8.70 2.96 3.77
CA THR A 76 8.31 4.28 4.26
C THR A 76 7.45 4.96 3.19
N MET A 77 6.25 5.36 3.55
CA MET A 77 5.30 6.07 2.70
C MET A 77 5.64 7.57 2.64
N LYS A 78 5.06 8.31 1.69
CA LYS A 78 5.25 9.76 1.53
C LYS A 78 4.79 10.59 2.73
N ASP A 79 3.87 10.08 3.54
CA ASP A 79 3.44 10.68 4.80
C ASP A 79 4.28 10.22 6.01
N ASP A 80 5.47 9.68 5.76
CA ASP A 80 6.42 9.15 6.74
C ASP A 80 5.89 7.95 7.56
N HIS A 81 4.71 7.41 7.19
CA HIS A 81 4.22 6.18 7.77
C HIS A 81 5.08 4.98 7.34
N ALA A 82 5.59 4.23 8.32
CA ALA A 82 6.42 3.05 8.08
C ALA A 82 5.59 1.76 8.15
N ILE A 83 5.66 0.95 7.09
CA ILE A 83 4.95 -0.33 6.96
C ILE A 83 5.99 -1.45 6.93
N VAL A 84 5.98 -2.28 7.96
CA VAL A 84 6.81 -3.49 8.02
C VAL A 84 6.18 -4.56 7.14
N ILE A 85 6.98 -5.12 6.23
CA ILE A 85 6.53 -6.16 5.31
C ILE A 85 6.44 -7.49 6.04
N SER A 86 5.37 -8.25 5.77
CA SER A 86 5.24 -9.59 6.37
C SER A 86 6.34 -10.52 5.85
N ARG A 87 6.88 -11.40 6.70
CA ARG A 87 7.94 -12.35 6.34
C ARG A 87 7.61 -13.17 5.09
N VAL A 88 6.36 -13.63 4.99
CA VAL A 88 5.86 -14.42 3.86
C VAL A 88 5.76 -13.63 2.55
N LYS A 89 5.62 -12.30 2.62
CA LYS A 89 5.56 -11.41 1.46
C LYS A 89 6.90 -10.76 1.12
N THR A 90 7.92 -10.86 1.99
CA THR A 90 9.20 -10.17 1.80
C THR A 90 9.82 -10.44 0.43
N SER A 91 9.88 -11.70 -0.02
CA SER A 91 10.45 -12.05 -1.33
C SER A 91 9.65 -11.43 -2.48
N GLU A 92 8.32 -11.56 -2.43
CA GLU A 92 7.39 -11.03 -3.44
C GLU A 92 7.48 -9.50 -3.55
N VAL A 93 7.47 -8.80 -2.41
CA VAL A 93 7.50 -7.34 -2.35
C VAL A 93 8.88 -6.82 -2.73
N ARG A 94 9.96 -7.48 -2.31
CA ARG A 94 11.32 -7.11 -2.73
C ARG A 94 11.47 -7.16 -4.25
N LYS A 95 11.01 -8.24 -4.88
CA LYS A 95 11.03 -8.37 -6.35
C LYS A 95 10.23 -7.25 -7.00
N TRP A 96 9.03 -6.99 -6.49
CA TRP A 96 8.16 -5.94 -7.01
C TRP A 96 8.76 -4.53 -6.89
N LEU A 97 9.44 -4.21 -5.78
CA LEU A 97 10.15 -2.93 -5.60
C LEU A 97 11.24 -2.74 -6.66
N ILE A 98 12.02 -3.79 -6.92
CA ILE A 98 13.07 -3.78 -7.95
C ILE A 98 12.47 -3.59 -9.35
N GLU A 99 11.40 -4.32 -9.70
CA GLU A 99 10.67 -4.14 -10.96
C GLU A 99 10.10 -2.72 -11.11
N CYS A 100 9.75 -2.09 -9.99
CA CYS A 100 9.28 -0.71 -9.94
C CYS A 100 10.40 0.34 -9.95
N GLY A 101 11.67 -0.06 -9.99
CA GLY A 101 12.81 0.85 -9.92
C GLY A 101 12.96 1.55 -8.55
N ILE A 102 12.40 0.97 -7.49
CA ILE A 102 12.53 1.50 -6.12
C ILE A 102 13.76 0.86 -5.47
N ALA A 103 14.75 1.69 -5.18
CA ALA A 103 15.95 1.25 -4.47
C ALA A 103 15.60 0.79 -3.04
N ILE A 104 16.27 -0.27 -2.60
CA ILE A 104 16.18 -0.79 -1.24
C ILE A 104 17.53 -0.55 -0.60
N THR A 105 17.54 0.24 0.46
CA THR A 105 18.74 0.62 1.21
C THR A 105 18.97 -0.30 2.40
#